data_AF-A0A9X0A158-F1
#
_entry.id   AF-A0A9X0A158-F1
#
_cell.length_a   1.000
_cell.length_b   1.000
_cell.length_c   1.000
_cell.angle_alpha   90.00
_cell.angle_beta   90.00
_cell.angle_gamma   90.00
#
_symmetry.space_group_name_H-M   'P 1'
#
loop_
_entity.id
_entity.type
_entity.pdbx_description
1 polymer ?
#
loop_
_entity_poly.entity_id
_entity_poly.type
_entity_poly.pdbx_seq_one_letter_code
_entity_poly.pdbx_strand_id
1 'polypeptide(L)'
;MTILSSLKVMASAHQELADIVMEQAELNQAFQPSDGDVIDRFLSCARQAIPYFVKGASAQTFFTYIVESVLPKLKELAVSDGEDVKLEMLKLCAEMSPHGLTDENVKAAIEPIYNILLEYMPLPPGEEEEKSTDETSEPKFQFSYVECLIFAFHQLAKKNPEFLTDAGAAERLKDFRLRLQYFAQGCQVYIKQLRLSLQGKTGPALQEEENKIKIVALRTTSNINAVIKDLFHNPPSFKSSITLSWKPPTKTQISTALTSPKEEKNTLVDETRKRAGITPIMFDLPPETKSPKRPSRHRP
;
A
#
# COMPACT_ATOMS: atom_id res chain seq x y z
N MET A 1 14.25 19.95 16.04
CA MET A 1 14.45 18.57 16.55
C MET A 1 15.83 17.95 16.27
N THR A 2 16.49 18.25 15.15
CA THR A 2 17.75 17.59 14.71
C THR A 2 18.90 17.62 15.72
N ILE A 3 19.06 18.74 16.47
CA ILE A 3 20.13 18.85 17.47
C ILE A 3 19.86 17.92 18.66
N LEU A 4 18.64 17.95 19.20
CA LEU A 4 18.25 17.10 20.35
C LEU A 4 18.33 15.61 20.00
N SER A 5 17.85 15.21 18.83
CA SER A 5 17.88 13.81 18.39
C SER A 5 19.29 13.29 18.05
N SER A 6 20.26 14.19 17.88
CA SER A 6 21.68 13.83 17.67
C SER A 6 22.46 13.59 18.97
N LEU A 7 21.89 13.97 20.13
CA LEU A 7 22.54 13.77 21.42
C LEU A 7 22.51 12.28 21.80
N LYS A 8 23.67 11.74 22.21
CA LYS A 8 23.81 10.32 22.57
C LYS A 8 22.85 9.87 23.69
N VAL A 9 22.56 10.76 24.64
CA VAL A 9 21.57 10.52 25.72
C VAL A 9 20.15 10.34 25.18
N MET A 10 19.81 11.01 24.07
CA MET A 10 18.48 10.95 23.47
C MET A 10 18.36 9.82 22.42
N ALA A 11 19.41 9.02 22.21
CA ALA A 11 19.46 8.02 21.15
C ALA A 11 18.39 6.93 21.29
N SER A 12 17.91 6.65 22.50
CA SER A 12 16.82 5.71 22.80
C SER A 12 15.56 6.38 23.36
N ALA A 13 15.58 7.70 23.56
CA ALA A 13 14.51 8.48 24.18
C ALA A 13 13.45 8.90 23.14
N HIS A 14 12.93 7.93 22.39
CA HIS A 14 12.05 8.19 21.25
C HIS A 14 10.69 8.72 21.68
N GLN A 15 10.16 8.26 22.82
CA GLN A 15 8.89 8.74 23.34
C GLN A 15 9.02 10.20 23.79
N GLU A 16 10.08 10.52 24.54
CA GLU A 16 10.34 11.88 25.03
C GLU A 16 10.56 12.87 23.87
N LEU A 17 11.25 12.44 22.81
CA LEU A 17 11.41 13.26 21.60
C LEU A 17 10.07 13.45 20.86
N ALA A 18 9.20 12.44 20.84
CA ALA A 18 7.86 12.56 20.27
C ALA A 18 6.97 13.49 21.12
N ASP A 19 7.09 13.43 22.45
CA ASP A 19 6.34 14.26 23.39
C ASP A 19 6.70 15.75 23.24
N ILE A 20 8.00 16.07 23.07
CA ILE A 20 8.44 17.45 22.77
C ILE A 20 7.80 17.97 21.46
N VAL A 21 7.71 17.13 20.44
CA VAL A 21 7.07 17.53 19.16
C VAL A 21 5.56 17.66 19.31
N MET A 22 4.95 16.83 20.14
CA MET A 22 3.52 16.89 20.46
C MET A 22 3.17 18.20 21.20
N GLU A 23 3.99 18.64 22.15
CA GLU A 23 3.83 19.94 22.81
C GLU A 23 3.87 21.09 21.80
N GLN A 24 4.77 21.04 20.81
CA GLN A 24 4.88 22.05 19.74
C GLN A 24 3.69 22.02 18.76
N ALA A 25 3.04 20.87 18.61
CA ALA A 25 1.91 20.71 17.70
C ALA A 25 0.59 21.28 18.26
N GLU A 26 0.53 21.56 19.57
CA GLU A 26 -0.64 22.12 20.27
C GLU A 26 -1.94 21.32 19.98
N LEU A 27 -1.86 19.99 20.05
CA LEU A 27 -2.97 19.07 19.72
C LEU A 27 -4.17 19.15 20.67
N ASN A 28 -4.08 19.93 21.74
CA ASN A 28 -5.19 20.25 22.62
C ASN A 28 -6.09 21.38 22.08
N GLN A 29 -5.68 22.07 21.01
CA GLN A 29 -6.46 23.13 20.37
C GLN A 29 -7.36 22.60 19.25
N ALA A 30 -8.52 23.24 19.07
CA ALA A 30 -9.44 22.90 18.01
C ALA A 30 -8.82 23.16 16.62
N PHE A 31 -8.88 22.16 15.74
CA PHE A 31 -8.36 22.27 14.38
C PHE A 31 -9.13 23.31 13.55
N GLN A 32 -8.41 24.21 12.87
CA GLN A 32 -8.97 25.26 12.00
C GLN A 32 -8.54 25.04 10.55
N PRO A 33 -9.41 24.50 9.67
CA PRO A 33 -9.04 24.13 8.30
C PRO A 33 -8.84 25.32 7.35
N SER A 34 -9.22 26.53 7.77
CA SER A 34 -9.00 27.77 7.02
C SER A 34 -7.73 28.51 7.43
N ASP A 35 -7.07 28.09 8.51
CA ASP A 35 -5.88 28.74 9.05
C ASP A 35 -4.63 28.01 8.56
N GLY A 36 -3.90 28.67 7.64
CA GLY A 36 -2.69 28.12 7.04
C GLY A 36 -1.58 27.85 8.06
N ASP A 37 -1.43 28.70 9.08
CA ASP A 37 -0.40 28.53 10.10
C ASP A 37 -0.68 27.30 10.97
N VAL A 38 -1.96 27.05 11.28
CA VAL A 38 -2.39 25.85 12.01
C VAL A 38 -2.12 24.58 11.19
N ILE A 39 -2.42 24.61 9.89
CA ILE A 39 -2.16 23.49 8.97
C ILE A 39 -0.66 23.22 8.86
N ASP A 40 0.15 24.24 8.59
CA ASP A 40 1.59 24.12 8.39
C ASP A 40 2.30 23.67 9.66
N ARG A 41 1.89 24.20 10.82
CA ARG A 41 2.39 23.75 12.13
C ARG A 41 2.10 22.28 12.34
N PHE A 42 0.86 21.84 12.11
CA PHE A 42 0.47 20.45 12.29
C PHE A 42 1.26 19.53 11.35
N LEU A 43 1.30 19.83 10.05
CA LEU A 43 2.04 19.05 9.06
C LEU A 43 3.52 18.94 9.42
N SER A 44 4.16 20.07 9.77
CA SER A 44 5.57 20.11 10.14
C SER A 44 5.86 19.28 11.38
N CYS A 45 5.07 19.42 12.44
CA CYS A 45 5.25 18.65 13.67
C CYS A 45 5.01 17.16 13.45
N ALA A 46 3.92 16.80 12.76
CA ALA A 46 3.61 15.41 12.43
C ALA A 46 4.73 14.74 11.62
N ARG A 47 5.28 15.41 10.60
CA ARG A 47 6.43 14.91 9.82
C ARG A 47 7.68 14.73 10.68
N GLN A 48 7.93 15.63 11.62
CA GLN A 48 9.05 15.51 12.56
C GLN A 48 8.89 14.36 13.57
N ALA A 49 7.65 14.01 13.92
CA ALA A 49 7.35 12.96 14.89
C ALA A 49 7.42 11.54 14.30
N ILE A 50 7.06 11.36 13.02
CA ILE A 50 7.04 10.05 12.32
C ILE A 50 8.29 9.18 12.56
N PRO A 51 9.53 9.69 12.43
CA PRO A 51 10.73 8.88 12.66
C PRO A 51 10.83 8.30 14.07
N TYR A 52 10.21 8.91 15.08
CA TYR A 52 10.19 8.39 16.45
C TYR A 52 9.15 7.29 16.60
N PHE A 53 7.99 7.41 15.94
CA PHE A 53 6.96 6.36 15.93
C PHE A 53 7.46 5.06 15.30
N VAL A 54 8.18 5.18 14.19
CA VAL A 54 8.83 4.03 13.52
C VAL A 54 9.84 3.34 14.45
N LYS A 55 10.43 4.08 15.39
CA LYS A 55 11.39 3.55 16.39
C LYS A 55 10.73 3.13 17.71
N GLY A 56 9.41 3.09 17.79
CA GLY A 56 8.67 2.53 18.92
C GLY A 56 7.96 3.54 19.82
N ALA A 57 8.05 4.85 19.56
CA ALA A 57 7.19 5.82 20.24
C ALA A 57 5.72 5.63 19.82
N SER A 58 4.78 6.00 20.70
CA SER A 58 3.37 5.94 20.37
C SER A 58 2.94 7.11 19.47
N ALA A 59 2.24 6.79 18.38
CA ALA A 59 1.59 7.79 17.53
C ALA A 59 0.18 8.15 17.99
N GLN A 60 -0.29 7.57 19.11
CA GLN A 60 -1.68 7.65 19.58
C GLN A 60 -2.24 9.07 19.56
N THR A 61 -1.60 10.04 20.22
CA THR A 61 -2.17 11.39 20.33
C THR A 61 -2.30 12.09 18.99
N PHE A 62 -1.28 11.98 18.13
CA PHE A 62 -1.33 12.53 16.77
C PHE A 62 -2.40 11.84 15.93
N PHE A 63 -2.46 10.51 15.99
CA PHE A 63 -3.42 9.73 15.22
C PHE A 63 -4.86 10.02 15.64
N THR A 64 -5.13 10.07 16.95
CA THR A 64 -6.43 10.45 17.50
C THR A 64 -6.81 11.87 17.06
N TYR A 65 -5.89 12.84 17.13
CA TYR A 65 -6.16 14.19 16.64
C TYR A 65 -6.53 14.23 15.15
N ILE A 66 -5.82 13.47 14.31
CA ILE A 66 -6.15 13.35 12.89
C ILE A 66 -7.59 12.82 12.73
N VAL A 67 -7.91 11.72 13.39
CA VAL A 67 -9.21 11.06 13.23
C VAL A 67 -10.37 11.90 13.77
N GLU A 68 -10.20 12.54 14.92
CA GLU A 68 -11.28 13.25 15.62
C GLU A 68 -11.42 14.72 15.21
N SER A 69 -10.32 15.38 14.82
CA SER A 69 -10.31 16.83 14.55
C SER A 69 -10.07 17.18 13.08
N VAL A 70 -9.21 16.43 12.38
CA VAL A 70 -8.82 16.75 10.99
C VAL A 70 -9.75 16.08 9.98
N LEU A 71 -9.94 14.76 10.07
CA LEU A 71 -10.72 13.98 9.11
C LEU A 71 -12.17 14.46 8.95
N PRO A 72 -12.90 14.87 10.00
CA PRO A 72 -14.25 15.41 9.85
C PRO A 72 -14.30 16.69 9.00
N LYS A 73 -13.21 17.45 8.96
CA LYS A 73 -13.06 18.72 8.23
C LYS A 73 -12.24 18.56 6.95
N LEU A 74 -11.95 17.32 6.52
CA LEU A 74 -11.09 17.05 5.36
C LEU A 74 -11.59 17.74 4.08
N LYS A 75 -12.91 17.91 3.92
CA LYS A 75 -13.51 18.58 2.75
C LYS A 75 -13.26 20.09 2.74
N GLU A 76 -13.14 20.70 3.92
CA GLU A 76 -12.95 22.14 4.13
C GLU A 76 -11.50 22.59 3.88
N LEU A 77 -10.54 21.67 3.90
CA LEU A 77 -9.14 21.98 3.59
C LEU A 77 -9.00 22.49 2.16
N ALA A 78 -8.43 23.69 2.02
CA ALA A 78 -8.11 24.27 0.73
C ALA A 78 -6.91 23.57 0.08
N VAL A 79 -6.82 23.67 -1.24
CA VAL A 79 -5.56 23.40 -1.95
C VAL A 79 -4.65 24.61 -1.70
N SER A 80 -3.51 24.38 -1.05
CA SER A 80 -2.46 25.40 -0.85
C SER A 80 -1.43 25.29 -1.98
N ASP A 81 -0.80 26.40 -2.38
CA ASP A 81 0.33 26.56 -3.33
C ASP A 81 0.86 25.28 -4.04
N GLY A 82 0.03 24.61 -4.84
CA GLY A 82 0.40 23.41 -5.60
C GLY A 82 0.52 22.10 -4.81
N GLU A 83 0.31 22.10 -3.49
CA GLU A 83 0.27 20.90 -2.66
C GLU A 83 -1.15 20.50 -2.28
N ASP A 84 -1.45 19.22 -2.47
CA ASP A 84 -2.70 18.63 -2.02
C ASP A 84 -2.64 18.37 -0.51
N VAL A 85 -3.00 19.39 0.28
CA VAL A 85 -3.02 19.35 1.75
C VAL A 85 -3.85 18.18 2.27
N LYS A 86 -4.98 17.85 1.61
CA LYS A 86 -5.82 16.71 2.00
C LYS A 86 -5.04 15.41 1.88
N LEU A 87 -4.36 15.21 0.75
CA LEU A 87 -3.52 14.04 0.54
C LEU A 87 -2.39 13.97 1.57
N GLU A 88 -1.75 15.09 1.91
CA GLU A 88 -0.70 15.10 2.93
C GLU A 88 -1.21 14.72 4.33
N MET A 89 -2.40 15.18 4.73
CA MET A 89 -3.05 14.73 5.97
C MET A 89 -3.36 13.23 5.95
N LEU A 90 -3.84 12.71 4.82
CA LEU A 90 -4.10 11.27 4.66
C LEU A 90 -2.81 10.43 4.67
N LYS A 91 -1.71 10.92 4.10
CA LYS A 91 -0.41 10.26 4.19
C LYS A 91 0.07 10.17 5.63
N LEU A 92 -0.05 11.24 6.42
CA LEU A 92 0.28 11.23 7.85
C LEU A 92 -0.59 10.21 8.61
N CYS A 93 -1.89 10.17 8.34
CA CYS A 93 -2.82 9.18 8.90
C CYS A 93 -2.35 7.74 8.62
N ALA A 94 -2.03 7.45 7.35
CA ALA A 94 -1.54 6.15 6.93
C ALA A 94 -0.23 5.78 7.61
N GLU A 95 0.75 6.71 7.66
CA GLU A 95 2.05 6.47 8.28
C GLU A 95 1.97 6.25 9.79
N MET A 96 1.00 6.85 10.50
CA MET A 96 0.84 6.70 11.95
C MET A 96 0.02 5.47 12.36
N SER A 97 -0.87 4.98 11.49
CA SER A 97 -1.80 3.87 11.78
C SER A 97 -1.16 2.58 12.34
N PRO A 98 0.09 2.16 12.01
CA PRO A 98 0.66 0.95 12.57
C PRO A 98 1.37 1.16 13.92
N HIS A 99 1.52 2.39 14.42
CA HIS A 99 2.45 2.70 15.51
C HIS A 99 1.77 3.03 16.84
N GLY A 100 1.88 2.13 17.83
CA GLY A 100 1.61 2.41 19.23
C GLY A 100 0.16 2.75 19.61
N LEU A 101 -0.83 2.45 18.75
CA LEU A 101 -2.25 2.62 19.06
C LEU A 101 -2.77 1.55 20.02
N THR A 102 -3.57 1.96 21.02
CA THR A 102 -4.31 1.04 21.90
C THR A 102 -5.55 0.46 21.22
N ASP A 103 -6.13 -0.58 21.81
CA ASP A 103 -7.35 -1.22 21.29
C ASP A 103 -8.54 -0.26 21.26
N GLU A 104 -8.65 0.63 22.25
CA GLU A 104 -9.69 1.66 22.31
C GLU A 104 -9.55 2.64 21.15
N ASN A 105 -8.33 3.10 20.86
CA ASN A 105 -8.10 4.01 19.74
C ASN A 105 -8.39 3.34 18.39
N VAL A 106 -8.01 2.07 18.24
CA VAL A 106 -8.32 1.30 17.03
C VAL A 106 -9.83 1.20 16.83
N LYS A 107 -10.58 0.86 17.88
CA LYS A 107 -12.05 0.75 17.84
C LYS A 107 -12.72 2.09 17.53
N ALA A 108 -12.22 3.19 18.09
CA ALA A 108 -12.74 4.52 17.81
C ALA A 108 -12.45 5.00 16.38
N ALA A 109 -11.31 4.59 15.80
CA ALA A 109 -10.85 5.11 14.52
C ALA A 109 -11.26 4.31 13.28
N ILE A 110 -11.53 3.00 13.43
CA ILE A 110 -11.76 2.10 12.28
C ILE A 110 -12.99 2.51 11.46
N GLU A 111 -14.10 2.88 12.11
CA GLU A 111 -15.33 3.26 11.42
C GLU A 111 -15.24 4.63 10.73
N PRO A 112 -14.72 5.71 11.37
CA PRO A 112 -14.47 6.97 10.67
C PRO A 112 -13.59 6.82 9.42
N ILE A 113 -12.48 6.08 9.51
CA ILE A 113 -11.58 5.85 8.37
C ILE A 113 -12.26 5.01 7.30
N TYR A 114 -13.01 3.98 7.68
CA TYR A 114 -13.80 3.18 6.75
C TYR A 114 -14.83 4.02 6.00
N ASN A 115 -15.57 4.88 6.69
CA ASN A 115 -16.58 5.73 6.06
C ASN A 115 -15.97 6.69 5.04
N ILE A 116 -14.82 7.31 5.36
CA ILE A 116 -14.10 8.17 4.41
C ILE A 116 -13.58 7.36 3.23
N LEU A 117 -13.05 6.15 3.46
CA LEU A 117 -12.65 5.25 2.36
C LEU A 117 -13.78 4.99 1.38
N LEU A 118 -15.02 4.78 1.86
CA LEU A 118 -16.18 4.56 1.01
C LEU A 118 -16.54 5.78 0.15
N GLU A 119 -16.25 7.00 0.61
CA GLU A 119 -16.45 8.22 -0.20
C GLU A 119 -15.57 8.23 -1.46
N TYR A 120 -14.40 7.58 -1.42
CA TYR A 120 -13.47 7.46 -2.54
C TYR A 120 -13.53 6.11 -3.27
N MET A 121 -14.41 5.20 -2.84
CA MET A 121 -14.67 3.91 -3.47
C MET A 121 -16.14 3.82 -3.90
N PRO A 122 -16.51 4.37 -5.08
CA PRO A 122 -17.89 4.36 -5.55
C PRO A 122 -18.40 2.93 -5.77
N LEU A 123 -19.73 2.79 -5.77
CA LEU A 123 -20.37 1.57 -6.27
C LEU A 123 -20.16 1.46 -7.78
N PRO A 124 -20.10 0.24 -8.34
CA PRO A 124 -20.19 0.08 -9.78
C PRO A 124 -21.47 0.74 -10.31
N PRO A 125 -21.40 1.39 -11.49
CA PRO A 125 -22.58 1.99 -12.11
C PRO A 125 -23.65 0.93 -12.34
N GLY A 126 -24.92 1.30 -12.14
CA GLY A 126 -26.04 0.40 -12.41
C GLY A 126 -26.26 0.18 -13.91
N GLU A 127 -26.94 -0.91 -14.28
CA GLU A 127 -27.27 -1.26 -15.68
C GLU A 127 -28.08 -0.16 -16.42
N GLU A 128 -28.72 0.75 -15.69
CA GLU A 128 -29.47 1.88 -16.24
C GLU A 128 -28.59 3.11 -16.51
N GLU A 129 -27.51 3.32 -15.75
CA GLU A 129 -26.54 4.41 -15.94
C GLU A 129 -25.54 4.11 -17.08
N GLU A 130 -25.34 2.84 -17.42
CA GLU A 130 -24.54 2.45 -18.60
C GLU A 130 -25.16 2.89 -19.93
N LYS A 131 -26.47 3.22 -19.95
CA LYS A 131 -27.22 3.62 -21.16
C LYS A 131 -27.25 5.13 -21.39
N SER A 132 -26.89 5.95 -20.40
CA SER A 132 -26.64 7.38 -20.62
C SER A 132 -25.22 7.56 -21.14
N THR A 133 -25.05 7.31 -22.43
CA THR A 133 -23.86 7.68 -23.20
C THR A 133 -23.73 9.21 -23.25
N ASP A 134 -23.13 9.78 -22.21
CA ASP A 134 -22.23 10.91 -22.37
C ASP A 134 -20.81 10.35 -22.24
N GLU A 135 -20.07 10.32 -23.35
CA GLU A 135 -18.73 9.72 -23.50
C GLU A 135 -17.60 10.38 -22.65
N THR A 136 -17.87 11.09 -21.55
CA THR A 136 -16.85 11.93 -20.89
C THR A 136 -16.87 12.03 -19.36
N SER A 137 -17.38 11.04 -18.61
CA SER A 137 -17.04 10.98 -17.18
C SER A 137 -16.90 9.57 -16.64
N GLU A 138 -15.90 8.83 -17.12
CA GLU A 138 -15.33 7.73 -16.32
C GLU A 138 -14.99 8.31 -14.93
N PRO A 139 -15.46 7.71 -13.81
CA PRO A 139 -15.24 8.28 -12.49
C PRO A 139 -13.74 8.42 -12.26
N LYS A 140 -13.27 9.65 -12.03
CA LYS A 140 -11.86 9.94 -11.78
C LYS A 140 -11.49 9.36 -10.41
N PHE A 141 -10.96 8.14 -10.42
CA PHE A 141 -10.47 7.48 -9.21
C PHE A 141 -9.31 8.25 -8.59
N GLN A 142 -9.42 8.55 -7.31
CA GLN A 142 -8.36 9.18 -6.52
C GLN A 142 -7.46 8.11 -5.88
N PHE A 143 -6.65 7.43 -6.70
CA PHE A 143 -5.85 6.28 -6.26
C PHE A 143 -4.95 6.59 -5.06
N SER A 144 -4.31 7.77 -5.01
CA SER A 144 -3.42 8.13 -3.89
C SER A 144 -4.17 8.30 -2.57
N TYR A 145 -5.39 8.83 -2.60
CA TYR A 145 -6.26 8.96 -1.43
C TYR A 145 -6.67 7.57 -0.92
N VAL A 146 -7.09 6.72 -1.87
CA VAL A 146 -7.49 5.35 -1.57
C VAL A 146 -6.33 4.53 -1.02
N GLU A 147 -5.11 4.69 -1.53
CA GLU A 147 -3.92 4.03 -0.95
C GLU A 147 -3.73 4.39 0.52
N CYS A 148 -3.83 5.69 0.87
CA CYS A 148 -3.69 6.13 2.25
C CYS A 148 -4.77 5.51 3.15
N LEU A 149 -6.04 5.64 2.74
CA LEU A 149 -7.20 5.22 3.52
C LEU A 149 -7.29 3.69 3.64
N ILE A 150 -7.08 2.96 2.55
CA ILE A 150 -7.15 1.49 2.56
C ILE A 150 -5.98 0.88 3.34
N PHE A 151 -4.81 1.52 3.31
CA PHE A 151 -3.68 1.11 4.14
C PHE A 151 -3.98 1.32 5.62
N ALA A 152 -4.43 2.52 6.00
CA ALA A 152 -4.79 2.82 7.39
C ALA A 152 -5.89 1.87 7.89
N PHE A 153 -6.95 1.69 7.11
CA PHE A 153 -8.02 0.74 7.40
C PHE A 153 -7.49 -0.69 7.59
N HIS A 154 -6.60 -1.17 6.71
CA HIS A 154 -6.02 -2.51 6.80
C HIS A 154 -5.20 -2.70 8.09
N GLN A 155 -4.44 -1.69 8.53
CA GLN A 155 -3.72 -1.73 9.81
C GLN A 155 -4.67 -1.80 11.02
N LEU A 156 -5.77 -1.04 11.00
CA LEU A 156 -6.75 -1.03 12.08
C LEU A 156 -7.58 -2.32 12.11
N ALA A 157 -8.09 -2.75 10.96
CA ALA A 157 -8.91 -3.96 10.82
C ALA A 157 -8.11 -5.23 11.16
N LYS A 158 -6.78 -5.23 10.97
CA LYS A 158 -5.91 -6.29 11.47
C LYS A 158 -5.96 -6.44 12.99
N LYS A 159 -6.06 -5.32 13.72
CA LYS A 159 -6.18 -5.29 15.19
C LYS A 159 -7.62 -5.45 15.69
N ASN A 160 -8.60 -5.14 14.84
CA ASN A 160 -10.02 -5.31 15.13
C ASN A 160 -10.76 -6.04 13.98
N PRO A 161 -10.53 -7.35 13.76
CA PRO A 161 -11.10 -8.09 12.64
C PRO A 161 -12.63 -8.19 12.67
N GLU A 162 -13.19 -8.19 13.89
CA GLU A 162 -14.63 -8.23 14.20
C GLU A 162 -15.42 -7.15 13.44
N PHE A 163 -14.79 -6.00 13.14
CA PHE A 163 -15.40 -4.94 12.34
C PHE A 163 -15.96 -5.41 10.98
N LEU A 164 -15.33 -6.41 10.36
CA LEU A 164 -15.79 -7.02 9.09
C LEU A 164 -16.37 -8.42 9.26
N THR A 165 -16.07 -9.13 10.36
CA THR A 165 -16.43 -10.54 10.52
C THR A 165 -17.58 -10.80 11.50
N ASP A 166 -17.99 -9.81 12.29
CA ASP A 166 -19.12 -9.95 13.20
C ASP A 166 -20.43 -10.26 12.47
N ALA A 167 -21.37 -10.89 13.18
CA ALA A 167 -22.66 -11.26 12.63
C ALA A 167 -23.44 -10.06 12.04
N GLY A 168 -23.28 -8.87 12.63
CA GLY A 168 -23.88 -7.62 12.15
C GLY A 168 -23.13 -6.96 10.99
N ALA A 169 -21.93 -7.43 10.64
CA ALA A 169 -21.08 -6.84 9.60
C ALA A 169 -21.30 -7.45 8.21
N ALA A 170 -22.20 -8.42 8.05
CA ALA A 170 -22.40 -9.14 6.79
C ALA A 170 -22.76 -8.20 5.61
N GLU A 171 -23.71 -7.29 5.80
CA GLU A 171 -24.09 -6.31 4.77
C GLU A 171 -22.98 -5.29 4.51
N ARG A 172 -22.26 -4.86 5.56
CA ARG A 172 -21.08 -3.99 5.43
C ARG A 172 -20.01 -4.66 4.56
N LEU A 173 -19.66 -5.90 4.84
CA LEU A 173 -18.65 -6.65 4.08
C LEU A 173 -19.09 -6.90 2.64
N LYS A 174 -20.39 -7.15 2.42
CA LYS A 174 -20.96 -7.35 1.09
C LYS A 174 -20.89 -6.07 0.24
N ASP A 175 -21.33 -4.94 0.78
CA ASP A 175 -21.21 -3.62 0.12
C ASP A 175 -19.74 -3.29 -0.15
N PHE A 176 -18.87 -3.51 0.84
CA PHE A 176 -17.45 -3.23 0.69
C PHE A 176 -16.82 -4.05 -0.43
N ARG A 177 -17.15 -5.34 -0.54
CA ARG A 177 -16.65 -6.23 -1.61
C ARG A 177 -17.09 -5.77 -2.99
N LEU A 178 -18.30 -5.26 -3.13
CA LEU A 178 -18.79 -4.73 -4.40
C LEU A 178 -17.95 -3.51 -4.84
N ARG A 179 -17.68 -2.59 -3.92
CA ARG A 179 -16.81 -1.42 -4.15
C ARG A 179 -15.36 -1.82 -4.43
N LEU A 180 -14.81 -2.76 -3.67
CA LEU A 180 -13.45 -3.29 -3.87
C LEU A 180 -13.31 -3.94 -5.26
N GLN A 181 -14.33 -4.68 -5.70
CA GLN A 181 -14.35 -5.32 -7.02
C GLN A 181 -14.34 -4.27 -8.13
N TYR A 182 -15.18 -3.25 -8.02
CA TYR A 182 -15.22 -2.15 -8.99
C TYR A 182 -13.91 -1.36 -9.01
N PHE A 183 -13.38 -1.01 -7.85
CA PHE A 183 -12.10 -0.29 -7.75
C PHE A 183 -10.92 -1.11 -8.29
N ALA A 184 -10.93 -2.44 -8.10
CA ALA A 184 -9.91 -3.33 -8.66
C ALA A 184 -9.92 -3.34 -10.19
N GLN A 185 -11.08 -3.24 -10.84
CA GLN A 185 -11.18 -3.09 -12.30
C GLN A 185 -10.56 -1.76 -12.75
N GLY A 186 -10.88 -0.66 -12.06
CA GLY A 186 -10.25 0.65 -12.31
C GLY A 186 -8.72 0.61 -12.17
N CYS A 187 -8.20 -0.05 -11.13
CA CYS A 187 -6.77 -0.30 -10.97
C CYS A 187 -6.16 -1.05 -12.16
N GLN A 188 -6.82 -2.09 -12.68
CA GLN A 188 -6.31 -2.88 -13.81
C GLN A 188 -6.21 -2.04 -15.10
N VAL A 189 -7.24 -1.26 -15.40
CA VAL A 189 -7.26 -0.35 -16.56
C VAL A 189 -6.11 0.66 -16.45
N TYR A 190 -5.98 1.32 -15.29
CA TYR A 190 -4.97 2.35 -15.08
C TYR A 190 -3.54 1.76 -15.10
N ILE A 191 -3.31 0.59 -14.49
CA ILE A 191 -2.02 -0.12 -14.58
C ILE A 191 -1.64 -0.42 -16.03
N LYS A 192 -2.61 -0.86 -16.85
CA LYS A 192 -2.36 -1.15 -18.28
C LYS A 192 -1.92 0.10 -19.03
N GLN A 193 -2.60 1.23 -18.82
CA GLN A 193 -2.25 2.53 -19.43
C GLN A 193 -0.85 3.00 -19.00
N LEU A 194 -0.54 2.93 -17.71
CA LEU A 194 0.76 3.31 -17.16
C LEU A 194 1.90 2.45 -17.74
N ARG A 195 1.70 1.13 -17.82
CA ARG A 195 2.70 0.20 -18.41
C ARG A 195 2.94 0.48 -19.88
N LEU A 196 1.90 0.74 -20.66
CA LEU A 196 2.03 1.13 -22.07
C LEU A 196 2.82 2.45 -22.21
N SER A 197 2.52 3.44 -21.37
CA SER A 197 3.21 4.74 -21.41
C SER A 197 4.68 4.70 -20.99
N LEU A 198 5.06 3.70 -20.19
CA LEU A 198 6.44 3.46 -19.74
C LEU A 198 7.19 2.43 -20.59
N GLN A 199 6.51 1.77 -21.54
CA GLN A 199 7.10 0.72 -22.36
C GLN A 199 8.27 1.27 -23.19
N GLY A 200 9.41 0.59 -23.14
CA GLY A 200 10.62 0.98 -23.89
C GLY A 200 11.43 2.14 -23.29
N LYS A 201 10.94 2.78 -22.20
CA LYS A 201 11.71 3.83 -21.50
C LYS A 201 12.76 3.19 -20.61
N THR A 202 14.00 3.68 -20.69
CA THR A 202 15.15 3.15 -19.92
C THR A 202 16.06 4.27 -19.43
N GLY A 203 16.86 3.97 -18.40
CA GLY A 203 17.93 4.85 -17.92
C GLY A 203 17.47 6.28 -17.62
N PRO A 204 18.07 7.31 -18.24
CA PRO A 204 17.71 8.71 -18.02
C PRO A 204 16.23 9.03 -18.27
N ALA A 205 15.59 8.38 -19.25
CA ALA A 205 14.18 8.62 -19.55
C ALA A 205 13.27 8.31 -18.35
N LEU A 206 13.60 7.29 -17.55
CA LEU A 206 12.82 6.96 -16.34
C LEU A 206 13.00 7.97 -15.20
N GLN A 207 13.99 8.86 -15.29
CA GLN A 207 14.26 9.90 -14.29
C GLN A 207 13.54 11.21 -14.59
N GLU A 208 12.91 11.35 -15.76
CA GLU A 208 12.03 12.47 -16.08
C GLU A 208 10.87 12.53 -15.09
N GLU A 209 10.48 13.74 -14.71
CA GLU A 209 9.48 13.97 -13.67
C GLU A 209 8.14 13.29 -14.00
N GLU A 210 7.69 13.39 -15.25
CA GLU A 210 6.48 12.72 -15.72
C GLU A 210 6.54 11.19 -15.53
N ASN A 211 7.71 10.58 -15.78
CA ASN A 211 7.88 9.13 -15.67
C ASN A 211 8.02 8.70 -14.20
N LYS A 212 8.62 9.52 -13.34
CA LYS A 212 8.63 9.29 -11.88
C LYS A 212 7.20 9.26 -11.32
N ILE A 213 6.36 10.20 -11.71
CA ILE A 213 4.94 10.24 -11.31
C ILE A 213 4.24 8.93 -11.73
N LYS A 214 4.44 8.48 -12.98
CA LYS A 214 3.86 7.22 -13.48
C LYS A 214 4.37 5.98 -12.73
N ILE A 215 5.66 5.96 -12.35
CA ILE A 215 6.25 4.88 -11.56
C ILE A 215 5.63 4.84 -10.15
N VAL A 216 5.46 6.01 -9.51
CA VAL A 216 4.77 6.11 -8.21
C VAL A 216 3.32 5.64 -8.35
N ALA A 217 2.60 6.04 -9.39
CA ALA A 217 1.23 5.60 -9.66
C ALA A 217 1.11 4.08 -9.86
N LEU A 218 2.09 3.44 -10.51
CA LEU A 218 2.17 1.98 -10.60
C LEU A 218 2.34 1.32 -9.23
N ARG A 219 3.14 1.92 -8.35
CA ARG A 219 3.30 1.42 -6.97
C ARG A 219 2.02 1.61 -6.17
N THR A 220 1.39 2.79 -6.22
CA THR A 220 0.10 3.08 -5.59
C THR A 220 -0.96 2.03 -5.96
N THR A 221 -1.17 1.80 -7.25
CA THR A 221 -2.17 0.82 -7.73
C THR A 221 -1.80 -0.62 -7.39
N SER A 222 -0.51 -0.98 -7.38
CA SER A 222 -0.05 -2.30 -6.93
C SER A 222 -0.30 -2.51 -5.43
N ASN A 223 -0.06 -1.49 -4.62
CA ASN A 223 -0.31 -1.50 -3.18
C ASN A 223 -1.80 -1.70 -2.89
N ILE A 224 -2.67 -0.92 -3.53
CA ILE A 224 -4.12 -1.06 -3.40
C ILE A 224 -4.56 -2.48 -3.76
N ASN A 225 -4.11 -3.03 -4.90
CA ASN A 225 -4.45 -4.39 -5.31
C ASN A 225 -3.99 -5.47 -4.31
N ALA A 226 -2.85 -5.27 -3.64
CA ALA A 226 -2.39 -6.21 -2.61
C ALA A 226 -3.33 -6.21 -1.40
N VAL A 227 -3.76 -5.03 -0.92
CA VAL A 227 -4.74 -4.92 0.18
C VAL A 227 -6.10 -5.48 -0.23
N ILE A 228 -6.57 -5.17 -1.45
CA ILE A 228 -7.84 -5.68 -1.98
C ILE A 228 -7.85 -7.21 -1.96
N LYS A 229 -6.78 -7.87 -2.42
CA LYS A 229 -6.67 -9.35 -2.40
C LYS A 229 -6.78 -9.91 -0.98
N ASP A 230 -6.12 -9.27 -0.03
CA ASP A 230 -6.19 -9.60 1.39
C ASP A 230 -7.65 -9.56 1.90
N LEU A 231 -8.41 -8.51 1.56
CA LEU A 231 -9.79 -8.30 1.98
C LEU A 231 -10.83 -9.21 1.29
N PHE A 232 -10.49 -9.82 0.15
CA PHE A 232 -11.35 -10.78 -0.55
C PHE A 232 -11.30 -12.20 0.01
N HIS A 233 -10.36 -12.51 0.92
CA HIS A 233 -10.37 -13.80 1.61
C HIS A 233 -11.64 -13.99 2.47
N ASN A 234 -11.99 -15.25 2.72
CA ASN A 234 -13.09 -15.65 3.61
C ASN A 234 -12.53 -16.48 4.78
N PRO A 235 -12.41 -15.92 6.00
CA PRO A 235 -12.59 -14.51 6.37
C PRO A 235 -11.49 -13.60 5.78
N PRO A 236 -11.67 -12.26 5.78
CA PRO A 236 -10.64 -11.32 5.33
C PRO A 236 -9.26 -11.57 5.97
N SER A 237 -8.21 -11.42 5.18
CA SER A 237 -6.81 -11.60 5.59
C SER A 237 -6.12 -10.25 5.75
N PHE A 238 -5.12 -10.18 6.64
CA PHE A 238 -4.32 -8.97 6.91
C PHE A 238 -2.81 -9.26 6.94
N LYS A 239 -2.36 -10.10 6.00
CA LYS A 239 -0.99 -10.64 5.95
C LYS A 239 -0.08 -9.84 5.04
N SER A 240 -0.62 -9.15 4.04
CA SER A 240 0.15 -8.36 3.10
C SER A 240 0.89 -7.25 3.83
N SER A 241 2.20 -7.16 3.62
CA SER A 241 3.05 -6.06 4.09
C SER A 241 3.41 -5.19 2.90
N ILE A 242 3.05 -3.92 2.98
CA ILE A 242 3.13 -2.97 1.87
C ILE A 242 4.00 -1.79 2.29
N THR A 243 4.85 -1.34 1.38
CA THR A 243 5.58 -0.07 1.53
C THR A 243 4.82 1.02 0.78
N LEU A 244 4.27 1.99 1.51
CA LEU A 244 3.53 3.15 0.98
C LEU A 244 4.26 3.83 -0.19
N SER A 245 3.53 4.23 -1.23
CA SER A 245 4.09 4.66 -2.53
C SER A 245 5.01 5.89 -2.50
N TRP A 246 4.96 6.71 -1.45
CA TRP A 246 5.85 7.86 -1.27
C TRP A 246 7.05 7.56 -0.37
N LYS A 247 7.13 6.37 0.23
CA LYS A 247 8.28 5.94 1.05
C LYS A 247 9.35 5.28 0.18
N PRO A 248 10.64 5.31 0.56
CA PRO A 248 11.65 4.55 -0.15
C PRO A 248 11.34 3.03 -0.05
N PRO A 249 11.51 2.25 -1.13
CA PRO A 249 11.40 0.80 -1.05
C PRO A 249 12.38 0.27 0.00
N THR A 250 11.90 -0.48 0.97
CA THR A 250 12.78 -1.19 1.90
C THR A 250 13.62 -2.16 1.08
N LYS A 251 14.95 -2.01 1.12
CA LYS A 251 15.86 -3.02 0.55
C LYS A 251 15.75 -4.26 1.43
N THR A 252 14.72 -5.08 1.22
CA THR A 252 14.72 -6.43 1.76
C THR A 252 15.92 -7.12 1.13
N GLN A 253 16.87 -7.55 1.96
CA GLN A 253 18.00 -8.37 1.54
C GLN A 253 17.43 -9.62 0.86
N ILE A 254 17.40 -9.60 -0.48
CA ILE A 254 17.35 -10.83 -1.25
C ILE A 254 18.75 -11.40 -1.09
N SER A 255 18.85 -12.41 -0.23
CA SER A 255 19.98 -13.32 -0.20
C SER A 255 20.24 -13.79 -1.63
N THR A 256 21.30 -13.26 -2.21
CA THR A 256 21.96 -13.78 -3.40
C THR A 256 22.45 -15.18 -3.08
N ALA A 257 21.61 -16.19 -3.30
CA ALA A 257 22.07 -17.55 -3.48
C ALA A 257 22.24 -17.77 -4.98
N LEU A 258 23.45 -17.54 -5.49
CA LEU A 258 24.04 -18.19 -6.66
C LEU A 258 25.53 -17.84 -6.75
N THR A 259 26.36 -18.91 -6.80
CA THR A 259 27.83 -19.00 -7.02
C THR A 259 28.72 -18.40 -5.91
N SER A 260 29.58 -19.12 -5.19
CA SER A 260 30.47 -20.28 -5.46
C SER A 260 31.20 -20.68 -4.14
N PRO A 261 32.29 -21.49 -4.11
CA PRO A 261 32.48 -22.92 -4.43
C PRO A 261 32.73 -23.80 -3.17
N LYS A 262 32.78 -25.12 -3.39
CA LYS A 262 32.96 -26.22 -2.43
C LYS A 262 34.22 -26.09 -1.53
N GLU A 263 34.05 -26.41 -0.24
CA GLU A 263 35.08 -27.05 0.59
C GLU A 263 34.45 -28.16 1.45
N GLU A 264 35.09 -29.33 1.42
CA GLU A 264 34.73 -30.55 2.12
C GLU A 264 35.06 -30.46 3.62
N LYS A 265 34.19 -31.03 4.47
CA LYS A 265 34.63 -31.84 5.62
C LYS A 265 33.50 -32.73 6.16
N ASN A 266 33.84 -34.00 6.27
CA ASN A 266 33.10 -35.12 6.87
C ASN A 266 32.54 -34.83 8.27
N THR A 267 31.33 -35.32 8.56
CA THR A 267 31.06 -36.21 9.71
C THR A 267 29.70 -36.93 9.58
N LEU A 268 29.82 -38.26 9.43
CA LEU A 268 29.01 -39.40 9.88
C LEU A 268 27.58 -39.22 10.47
N VAL A 269 26.62 -39.82 9.75
CA VAL A 269 25.54 -40.78 10.12
C VAL A 269 24.66 -40.54 11.35
N ASP A 270 23.35 -40.39 11.13
CA ASP A 270 22.36 -41.32 11.71
C ASP A 270 21.15 -41.50 10.78
N GLU A 271 20.83 -42.76 10.49
CA GLU A 271 19.71 -43.21 9.64
C GLU A 271 18.46 -43.35 10.50
N THR A 272 17.32 -42.82 10.05
CA THR A 272 16.01 -43.53 10.03
C THR A 272 14.89 -42.61 9.56
N ARG A 273 14.44 -42.79 8.31
CA ARG A 273 13.03 -42.62 7.87
C ARG A 273 12.87 -43.18 6.45
N LYS A 274 12.16 -44.32 6.34
CA LYS A 274 11.77 -44.96 5.08
C LYS A 274 10.44 -44.38 4.55
N ARG A 275 10.48 -43.94 3.27
CA ARG A 275 9.49 -44.01 2.14
C ARG A 275 8.09 -43.38 2.33
N ALA A 276 7.41 -42.82 1.32
CA ALA A 276 7.39 -43.15 -0.12
C ALA A 276 6.90 -42.01 -1.06
N GLY A 277 7.41 -42.02 -2.31
CA GLY A 277 6.71 -41.73 -3.58
C GLY A 277 6.58 -40.25 -4.01
N ILE A 278 6.72 -39.82 -5.28
CA ILE A 278 6.74 -40.43 -6.63
C ILE A 278 7.56 -39.49 -7.56
N THR A 279 8.24 -40.06 -8.54
CA THR A 279 9.11 -39.48 -9.59
C THR A 279 8.42 -38.55 -10.60
N PRO A 280 9.12 -37.55 -11.19
CA PRO A 280 8.62 -36.80 -12.35
C PRO A 280 8.79 -37.58 -13.66
N ILE A 281 7.75 -37.55 -14.50
CA ILE A 281 7.69 -38.13 -15.85
C ILE A 281 8.31 -37.13 -16.84
N MET A 282 9.33 -37.56 -17.58
CA MET A 282 9.87 -36.85 -18.75
C MET A 282 9.02 -37.18 -19.99
N PHE A 283 8.62 -36.16 -20.75
CA PHE A 283 7.93 -36.32 -22.04
C PHE A 283 8.87 -35.87 -23.16
N ASP A 284 9.43 -36.84 -23.89
CA ASP A 284 10.12 -36.61 -25.16
C ASP A 284 9.13 -36.80 -26.32
N LEU A 285 8.97 -35.75 -27.13
CA LEU A 285 8.28 -35.81 -28.42
C LEU A 285 9.31 -35.60 -29.55
N PRO A 286 9.43 -36.51 -30.53
CA PRO A 286 10.37 -36.38 -31.63
C PRO A 286 9.73 -35.61 -32.80
N PRO A 287 10.47 -34.77 -33.55
CA PRO A 287 10.01 -34.31 -34.85
C PRO A 287 10.49 -35.21 -35.98
N GLU A 288 9.55 -35.46 -36.89
CA GLU A 288 9.52 -36.36 -38.02
C GLU A 288 10.63 -36.17 -39.07
N THR A 289 11.15 -37.29 -39.57
CA THR A 289 12.04 -37.37 -40.72
C THR A 289 11.29 -37.14 -42.03
N LYS A 290 11.74 -36.15 -42.80
CA LYS A 290 11.29 -35.79 -44.15
C LYS A 290 11.58 -36.90 -45.18
N SER A 291 10.70 -37.03 -46.17
CA SER A 291 10.97 -37.54 -47.53
C SER A 291 9.80 -37.12 -48.45
N PRO A 292 9.93 -37.02 -49.81
CA PRO A 292 11.11 -37.10 -50.67
C PRO A 292 11.23 -35.95 -51.70
N LYS A 293 12.40 -35.75 -52.30
CA LYS A 293 12.56 -35.14 -53.64
C LYS A 293 13.64 -35.88 -54.45
N ARG A 294 13.25 -36.46 -55.59
CA ARG A 294 14.06 -36.68 -56.81
C ARG A 294 13.56 -35.66 -57.86
N PRO A 295 14.27 -35.30 -58.96
CA PRO A 295 15.26 -36.11 -59.69
C PRO A 295 16.46 -35.35 -60.35
N SER A 296 17.31 -36.14 -61.05
CA SER A 296 18.14 -35.86 -62.26
C SER A 296 19.63 -36.23 -62.06
N ARG A 297 20.12 -37.36 -62.61
CA ARG A 297 20.64 -37.65 -63.97
C ARG A 297 21.89 -36.84 -64.34
N HIS A 298 23.08 -37.47 -64.34
CA HIS A 298 23.80 -37.84 -65.57
C HIS A 298 25.10 -38.65 -65.34
N ARG A 299 25.38 -39.46 -66.36
CA ARG A 299 26.48 -40.41 -66.69
C ARG A 299 27.86 -39.72 -66.87
N PRO A 300 28.96 -40.41 -67.24
CA PRO A 300 29.17 -41.81 -67.66
C PRO A 300 29.72 -42.74 -66.57
#